data_AF-A0A0C9YHI0-F1
#
_entry.id   AF-A0A0C9YHI0-F1
#
_cell.length_a   1.000
_cell.length_b   1.000
_cell.length_c   1.000
_cell.angle_alpha   90.00
_cell.angle_beta   90.00
_cell.angle_gamma   90.00
#
_symmetry.space_group_name_H-M   'P 1'
#
loop_
_entity.id
_entity.type
_entity.pdbx_description
1 polymer ?
#
loop_
_entity_poly.entity_id
_entity_poly.type
_entity_poly.pdbx_seq_one_letter_code
_entity_poly.pdbx_strand_id
1 'polypeptide(L)'
;MPTSTFFLFQQSHHPTILAARFPCPVEWSFDEGDQVLNSSSSKLGVIISIGAETAEVDLAGDEGIISVPWTELRKHIVVGDFVEVLSGPLRESTGWVERVDDEIVHVVQHLSSETLEENQHYCIKVDYMLASATWTNFTSRNSKFILIG
;
A
#
# COMPACT_ATOMS: atom_id res chain seq x y z
N MET A 1 -0.93 -7.94 14.20
CA MET A 1 0.40 -8.58 14.07
C MET A 1 1.36 -7.59 13.41
N PRO A 2 2.65 -7.52 13.75
CA PRO A 2 3.59 -6.65 13.04
C PRO A 2 3.85 -7.10 11.61
N THR A 3 4.04 -6.13 10.72
CA THR A 3 4.39 -6.28 9.29
C THR A 3 5.60 -7.20 9.12
N SER A 4 6.68 -6.98 9.86
CA SER A 4 7.89 -7.82 9.80
C SER A 4 7.63 -9.31 10.08
N THR A 5 6.69 -9.62 10.98
CA THR A 5 6.33 -11.00 11.31
C THR A 5 5.46 -11.63 10.23
N PHE A 6 4.54 -10.84 9.66
CA PHE A 6 3.71 -11.25 8.52
C PHE A 6 4.57 -11.74 7.34
N PHE A 7 5.63 -11.00 6.99
CA PHE A 7 6.49 -11.36 5.86
C PHE A 7 7.40 -12.54 6.11
N LEU A 8 7.91 -12.70 7.34
CA LEU A 8 8.62 -13.92 7.70
C LEU A 8 7.76 -15.16 7.48
N PHE A 9 6.45 -15.07 7.79
CA PHE A 9 5.52 -16.16 7.51
C PHE A 9 5.31 -16.37 6.01
N GLN A 10 4.99 -15.32 5.24
CA GLN A 10 4.79 -15.47 3.79
C GLN A 10 6.03 -16.04 3.08
N GLN A 11 7.23 -15.55 3.40
CA GLN A 11 8.50 -16.00 2.81
C GLN A 11 8.86 -17.43 3.18
N SER A 12 8.29 -17.98 4.26
CA SER A 12 8.54 -19.38 4.65
C SER A 12 7.99 -20.39 3.64
N HIS A 13 7.03 -19.98 2.78
CA HIS A 13 6.32 -20.86 1.85
C HIS A 13 5.75 -22.13 2.51
N HIS A 14 5.51 -22.10 3.82
CA HIS A 14 5.05 -23.27 4.54
C HIS A 14 3.56 -23.54 4.18
N PRO A 15 3.16 -24.78 3.84
CA PRO A 15 1.80 -25.07 3.37
C PRO A 15 0.69 -24.62 4.32
N THR A 16 0.90 -24.77 5.64
CA THR A 16 -0.06 -24.32 6.67
C THR A 16 -0.18 -22.80 6.73
N ILE A 17 0.89 -22.09 6.38
CA ILE A 17 0.92 -20.62 6.39
C ILE A 17 0.24 -20.08 5.14
N LEU A 18 0.46 -20.71 3.98
CA LEU A 18 -0.22 -20.32 2.73
C LEU A 18 -1.74 -20.54 2.79
N ALA A 19 -2.20 -21.53 3.57
CA ALA A 19 -3.62 -21.78 3.79
C ALA A 19 -4.22 -20.95 4.96
N ALA A 20 -3.39 -20.25 5.73
CA ALA A 20 -3.84 -19.49 6.88
C ALA A 20 -4.35 -18.10 6.46
N ARG A 21 -5.39 -17.63 7.16
CA ARG A 21 -5.83 -16.24 7.07
C ARG A 21 -5.12 -15.43 8.14
N PHE A 22 -4.48 -14.35 7.72
CA PHE A 22 -3.75 -13.47 8.62
C PHE A 22 -4.60 -12.24 8.97
N PRO A 23 -4.56 -11.80 10.23
CA PRO A 23 -5.15 -10.51 10.57
C PRO A 23 -4.38 -9.41 9.84
N CYS A 24 -5.07 -8.30 9.56
CA CYS A 24 -4.43 -7.10 9.03
C CYS A 24 -3.26 -6.69 9.94
N PRO A 25 -2.03 -6.55 9.42
CA PRO A 25 -0.93 -6.03 10.19
C PRO A 25 -1.25 -4.68 10.82
N VAL A 26 -0.69 -4.42 12.01
CA VAL A 26 -1.05 -3.23 12.80
C VAL A 26 -0.57 -1.94 12.17
N GLU A 27 0.50 -2.04 11.39
CA GLU A 27 1.05 -0.95 10.61
C GLU A 27 0.37 -0.85 9.25
N TRP A 28 -0.73 -1.56 8.96
CA TRP A 28 -1.52 -1.41 7.73
C TRP A 28 -2.76 -0.51 8.00
N SER A 29 -3.03 0.42 7.10
CA SER A 29 -4.03 1.47 7.21
C SER A 29 -4.81 1.43 5.92
N PHE A 30 -5.89 0.65 5.96
CA PHE A 30 -6.91 0.61 4.95
C PHE A 30 -8.12 1.34 5.50
N ASP A 31 -8.74 2.15 4.65
CA ASP A 31 -9.96 2.88 4.90
C ASP A 31 -11.01 2.47 3.85
N GLU A 32 -12.28 2.53 4.24
CA GLU A 32 -13.38 2.37 3.29
C GLU A 32 -13.32 3.50 2.24
N GLY A 33 -13.42 3.12 0.96
CA GLY A 33 -13.23 4.00 -0.18
C GLY A 33 -11.84 3.95 -0.80
N ASP A 34 -10.89 3.23 -0.20
CA ASP A 34 -9.55 3.09 -0.78
C ASP A 34 -9.56 2.30 -2.08
N GLN A 35 -8.83 2.80 -3.07
CA GLN A 35 -8.53 2.05 -4.29
C GLN A 35 -7.43 1.01 -4.02
N VAL A 36 -7.73 -0.23 -4.37
CA VAL A 36 -6.85 -1.38 -4.17
C VAL A 36 -6.72 -2.20 -5.44
N LEU A 37 -5.57 -2.84 -5.60
CA LEU A 37 -5.28 -3.88 -6.55
C LEU A 37 -5.37 -5.22 -5.83
N ASN A 38 -6.13 -6.16 -6.38
CA ASN A 38 -6.07 -7.56 -5.99
C ASN A 38 -4.91 -8.22 -6.75
N SER A 39 -3.92 -8.72 -6.01
CA SER A 39 -2.71 -9.33 -6.57
C SER A 39 -2.98 -10.65 -7.27
N SER A 40 -4.00 -11.40 -6.84
CA SER A 40 -4.38 -12.69 -7.43
C SER A 40 -5.09 -12.52 -8.78
N SER A 41 -5.89 -11.46 -8.94
CA SER A 41 -6.64 -11.20 -10.18
C SER A 41 -6.05 -10.09 -11.03
N SER A 42 -5.07 -9.34 -10.51
CA SER A 42 -4.54 -8.09 -11.07
C SER A 42 -5.64 -7.07 -11.40
N LYS A 43 -6.76 -7.10 -10.66
CA LYS A 43 -7.90 -6.20 -10.87
C LYS A 43 -7.92 -5.09 -9.83
N LEU A 44 -8.35 -3.93 -10.28
CA LEU A 44 -8.64 -2.80 -9.40
C LEU A 44 -10.00 -2.96 -8.74
N GLY A 45 -10.12 -2.47 -7.52
CA GLY A 45 -11.36 -2.40 -6.78
C GLY A 45 -11.32 -1.31 -5.72
N VAL A 46 -12.44 -1.16 -5.02
CA VAL A 46 -12.60 -0.20 -3.93
C VAL A 46 -12.99 -0.95 -2.66
N ILE A 47 -12.32 -0.66 -1.54
CA ILE A 47 -12.70 -1.22 -0.25
C ILE A 47 -14.06 -0.65 0.16
N ILE A 48 -15.01 -1.53 0.47
CA ILE A 48 -16.33 -1.13 0.95
C ILE A 48 -16.52 -1.42 2.44
N SER A 49 -15.78 -2.38 2.99
CA SER A 49 -15.88 -2.81 4.40
C SER A 49 -14.61 -3.53 4.83
N ILE A 50 -14.21 -3.31 6.08
CA ILE A 50 -12.97 -3.82 6.66
C ILE A 50 -13.30 -4.89 7.70
N GLY A 51 -12.89 -6.12 7.44
CA GLY A 51 -12.97 -7.23 8.39
C GLY A 51 -11.65 -7.51 9.10
N ALA A 52 -11.67 -8.43 10.07
CA ALA A 52 -10.46 -8.78 10.83
C ALA A 52 -9.39 -9.48 9.97
N GLU A 53 -9.82 -10.40 9.09
CA GLU A 53 -8.94 -11.27 8.27
C GLU A 53 -9.04 -11.01 6.76
N THR A 54 -10.06 -10.27 6.34
CA THR A 54 -10.38 -9.97 4.94
C THR A 54 -10.98 -8.58 4.84
N ALA A 55 -10.88 -7.94 3.68
CA ALA A 55 -11.71 -6.79 3.33
C ALA A 55 -12.73 -7.17 2.25
N GLU A 56 -13.89 -6.52 2.28
CA GLU A 56 -14.83 -6.59 1.17
C GLU A 56 -14.45 -5.51 0.15
N VAL A 57 -14.24 -5.93 -1.09
CA VAL A 57 -13.78 -5.09 -2.19
C VAL A 57 -14.76 -5.21 -3.35
N ASP A 58 -15.24 -4.08 -3.82
CA ASP A 58 -16.01 -3.99 -5.06
C ASP A 58 -15.02 -3.96 -6.23
N LEU A 59 -14.89 -5.09 -6.94
CA LEU A 59 -13.95 -5.22 -8.05
C LEU A 59 -14.53 -4.61 -9.33
N ALA A 60 -13.67 -3.94 -10.09
CA ALA A 60 -14.02 -3.42 -11.39
C ALA A 60 -14.34 -4.54 -12.40
N GLY A 61 -15.41 -4.36 -13.19
CA GLY A 61 -15.77 -5.23 -14.30
C GLY A 61 -16.85 -6.29 -13.99
N ASP A 62 -17.94 -5.88 -13.35
CA ASP A 62 -19.15 -6.69 -13.07
C ASP A 62 -18.97 -7.93 -12.17
N GLU A 63 -17.84 -8.07 -11.47
CA GLU A 63 -17.65 -9.13 -10.47
C GLU A 63 -18.38 -8.83 -9.14
N GLY A 64 -18.70 -7.55 -8.92
CA GLY A 64 -19.34 -7.08 -7.70
C GLY A 64 -18.42 -7.18 -6.49
N ILE A 65 -19.06 -7.31 -5.34
CA ILE A 65 -18.39 -7.30 -4.03
C ILE A 65 -17.86 -8.69 -3.72
N ILE A 66 -16.55 -8.78 -3.52
CA ILE A 66 -15.87 -10.00 -3.08
C ILE A 66 -15.13 -9.80 -1.77
N SER A 67 -14.96 -10.89 -1.01
CA SER A 67 -14.14 -10.91 0.20
C SER A 67 -12.71 -11.31 -0.15
N VAL A 68 -11.75 -10.40 0.07
CA VAL A 68 -10.34 -10.58 -0.29
C VAL A 68 -9.47 -10.65 0.98
N PRO A 69 -8.58 -11.65 1.11
CA PRO A 69 -7.60 -11.70 2.18
C PRO A 69 -6.64 -10.50 2.15
N TRP A 70 -6.19 -10.07 3.32
CA TRP A 70 -5.18 -9.02 3.44
C TRP A 70 -3.89 -9.34 2.66
N THR A 71 -3.52 -10.61 2.57
CA THR A 71 -2.35 -11.09 1.82
C THR A 71 -2.40 -10.85 0.31
N GLU A 72 -3.58 -10.55 -0.23
CA GLU A 72 -3.79 -10.40 -1.68
C GLU A 72 -4.14 -8.96 -2.06
N LEU A 73 -4.40 -8.08 -1.10
CA LEU A 73 -4.65 -6.68 -1.38
C LEU A 73 -3.36 -5.90 -1.48
N ARG A 74 -3.36 -4.87 -2.30
CA ARG A 74 -2.32 -3.85 -2.42
C ARG A 74 -3.03 -2.53 -2.69
N LYS A 75 -2.61 -1.40 -2.13
CA LYS A 75 -3.18 -0.12 -2.53
C LYS A 75 -2.77 0.26 -3.95
N HIS A 76 -3.71 0.80 -4.69
CA HIS A 76 -3.43 1.30 -6.03
C HIS A 76 -2.73 2.66 -5.91
N ILE A 77 -1.47 2.72 -6.33
CA ILE A 77 -0.67 3.95 -6.35
C ILE A 77 -0.39 4.33 -7.79
N VAL A 78 -0.56 5.60 -8.12
CA VAL A 78 -0.33 6.16 -9.45
C VAL A 78 0.69 7.29 -9.42
N VAL A 79 1.27 7.57 -10.59
CA VAL A 79 2.16 8.73 -10.76
C VAL A 79 1.43 10.02 -10.40
N GLY A 80 2.07 10.86 -9.59
CA GLY A 80 1.49 12.08 -9.06
C GLY A 80 0.86 11.95 -7.67
N ASP A 81 0.76 10.74 -7.11
CA ASP A 81 0.36 10.58 -5.71
C ASP A 81 1.46 11.10 -4.77
N PHE A 82 1.06 11.73 -3.65
CA PHE A 82 1.99 12.09 -2.59
C PHE A 82 1.97 11.03 -1.50
N VAL A 83 3.08 10.33 -1.26
CA VAL A 83 3.19 9.15 -0.40
C VAL A 83 4.06 9.36 0.85
N GLU A 84 3.71 8.71 1.97
CA GLU A 84 4.54 8.57 3.19
C GLU A 84 4.91 7.12 3.45
N VAL A 85 6.17 6.80 3.71
CA VAL A 85 6.63 5.45 4.06
C VAL A 85 6.39 5.15 5.55
N LEU A 86 5.72 4.06 5.91
CA LEU A 86 5.26 3.79 7.29
C LEU A 86 6.00 2.64 7.98
N SER A 87 6.84 1.88 7.25
CA SER A 87 7.74 0.86 7.82
C SER A 87 8.94 0.62 6.92
N GLY A 88 9.90 -0.11 7.44
CA GLY A 88 11.18 -0.39 6.80
C GLY A 88 12.23 0.70 7.03
N PRO A 89 13.38 0.60 6.35
CA PRO A 89 14.53 1.50 6.55
C PRO A 89 14.25 2.96 6.17
N LEU A 90 13.25 3.20 5.32
CA LEU A 90 12.86 4.52 4.83
C LEU A 90 11.61 5.07 5.54
N ARG A 91 11.25 4.52 6.71
CA ARG A 91 10.08 4.96 7.47
C ARG A 91 10.12 6.48 7.72
N GLU A 92 8.95 7.12 7.65
CA GLU A 92 8.68 8.55 7.78
C GLU A 92 9.16 9.40 6.58
N SER A 93 9.78 8.79 5.57
CA SER A 93 10.09 9.48 4.31
C SER A 93 8.80 9.79 3.55
N THR A 94 8.72 10.99 2.96
CA THR A 94 7.54 11.45 2.21
C THR A 94 7.96 12.03 0.86
N GLY A 95 7.14 11.89 -0.17
CA GLY A 95 7.45 12.46 -1.48
C GLY A 95 6.41 12.17 -2.55
N TRP A 96 6.67 12.63 -3.76
CA TRP A 96 5.79 12.45 -4.92
C TRP A 96 6.18 11.22 -5.73
N VAL A 97 5.19 10.46 -6.16
CA VAL A 97 5.41 9.32 -7.05
C VAL A 97 5.75 9.82 -8.45
N GLU A 98 6.98 9.59 -8.89
CA GLU A 98 7.49 9.95 -10.22
C GLU A 98 7.25 8.83 -11.23
N ARG A 99 7.39 7.57 -10.80
CA ARG A 99 7.24 6.39 -11.65
C ARG A 99 6.79 5.19 -10.83
N VAL A 100 5.96 4.33 -11.45
CA VAL A 100 5.53 3.04 -10.89
C VAL A 100 5.90 1.95 -11.90
N ASP A 101 6.81 1.08 -11.50
CA ASP A 101 7.33 -0.05 -12.26
C ASP A 101 6.89 -1.35 -11.58
N ASP A 102 5.70 -1.85 -11.90
CA ASP A 102 5.10 -3.06 -11.32
C ASP A 102 5.12 -3.05 -9.79
N GLU A 103 6.03 -3.79 -9.16
CA GLU A 103 6.25 -3.80 -7.73
C GLU A 103 7.27 -2.77 -7.25
N ILE A 104 7.56 -1.68 -7.96
CA ILE A 104 8.50 -0.64 -7.52
C ILE A 104 7.89 0.74 -7.73
N VAL A 105 7.84 1.55 -6.68
CA VAL A 105 7.44 2.96 -6.74
C VAL A 105 8.67 3.83 -6.54
N HIS A 106 8.93 4.68 -7.53
CA HIS A 106 9.95 5.71 -7.48
C HIS A 106 9.34 6.99 -6.90
N VAL A 107 9.92 7.44 -5.80
CA VAL A 107 9.42 8.60 -5.06
C VAL A 107 10.52 9.65 -5.02
N VAL A 108 10.12 10.90 -5.30
CA VAL A 108 10.99 12.07 -5.26
C VAL A 108 10.58 12.92 -4.07
N GLN A 109 11.53 13.13 -3.16
CA GLN A 109 11.37 14.04 -2.05
C GLN A 109 12.08 15.36 -2.37
N HIS A 110 11.33 16.45 -2.25
CA HIS A 110 11.90 17.78 -2.33
C HIS A 110 12.32 18.22 -0.93
N LEU A 111 13.63 18.23 -0.67
CA LEU A 111 14.20 18.74 0.58
C LEU A 111 14.56 20.22 0.37
N SER A 112 13.67 21.12 0.80
CA SER A 112 14.01 22.54 0.90
C SER A 112 14.71 22.79 2.24
N SER A 113 16.01 22.52 2.31
CA SER A 113 16.83 22.98 3.43
C SER A 113 17.44 24.33 3.05
N GLU A 114 17.48 25.30 3.97
CA GLU A 114 17.87 26.71 3.73
C GLU A 114 19.27 26.92 3.11
N THR A 115 20.02 25.85 2.81
CA THR A 115 21.38 25.94 2.28
C THR A 115 21.67 25.14 1.00
N LEU A 116 20.86 24.15 0.59
CA LEU A 116 21.04 23.42 -0.69
C LEU A 116 19.71 22.79 -1.13
N GLU A 117 19.26 23.11 -2.35
CA GLU A 117 18.17 22.39 -3.02
C GLU A 117 18.73 21.06 -3.56
N GLU A 118 18.46 19.96 -2.88
CA GLU A 118 18.86 18.62 -3.33
C GLU A 118 17.61 17.73 -3.42
N ASN A 119 17.29 17.27 -4.63
CA ASN A 119 16.22 16.31 -4.84
C ASN A 119 16.76 14.91 -4.50
N GLN A 120 16.18 14.28 -3.47
CA GLN A 120 16.49 12.88 -3.18
C GLN A 120 15.51 11.98 -3.92
N HIS A 121 16.07 11.11 -4.76
CA HIS A 121 15.33 10.06 -5.45
C HIS A 121 15.54 8.75 -4.68
N TYR A 122 14.46 8.10 -4.29
CA TYR A 122 14.53 6.76 -3.73
C TYR A 122 13.57 5.82 -4.47
N CYS A 123 14.03 4.59 -4.66
CA CYS A 123 13.26 3.51 -5.26
C CYS A 123 12.77 2.63 -4.13
N ILE A 124 11.47 2.39 -4.06
CA ILE A 124 10.90 1.52 -3.03
C ILE A 124 10.17 0.39 -3.72
N LYS A 125 10.53 -0.85 -3.42
CA LYS A 125 9.71 -1.98 -3.85
C LYS A 125 8.35 -1.85 -3.15
N VAL A 126 7.25 -1.91 -3.90
CA VAL A 126 5.86 -2.04 -3.44
C VAL A 126 5.72 -3.08 -2.35
N ASP A 127 6.50 -4.16 -2.44
CA ASP A 127 6.67 -5.07 -1.31
C ASP A 127 7.24 -4.30 -0.09
N TYR A 128 8.45 -3.77 -0.16
CA TYR A 128 9.06 -3.04 0.96
C TYR A 128 8.46 -1.66 1.30
N MET A 129 7.29 -1.29 0.79
CA MET A 129 6.76 0.07 0.90
C MET A 129 5.42 0.11 1.63
N LEU A 130 5.40 0.66 2.84
CA LEU A 130 4.15 1.12 3.44
C LEU A 130 3.88 2.58 2.98
N ALA A 131 3.29 2.88 1.81
CA ALA A 131 3.20 4.27 1.29
C ALA A 131 1.81 4.96 1.38
N SER A 132 1.75 6.19 1.91
CA SER A 132 0.52 6.99 2.13
C SER A 132 0.14 8.03 1.05
N ALA A 133 -0.56 7.64 -0.02
CA ALA A 133 -0.99 8.46 -1.16
C ALA A 133 -2.16 9.46 -0.88
N THR A 134 -1.90 10.74 -0.61
CA THR A 134 -2.99 11.77 -0.58
C THR A 134 -3.34 12.28 -1.99
N TRP A 135 -4.62 12.19 -2.38
CA TRP A 135 -5.15 12.79 -3.61
C TRP A 135 -5.14 14.33 -3.48
N THR A 136 -4.49 15.02 -4.42
CA THR A 136 -4.63 16.48 -4.55
C THR A 136 -5.71 16.84 -5.56
N ASN A 137 -6.97 16.59 -5.20
CA ASN A 137 -8.05 17.50 -5.59
C ASN A 137 -8.51 18.20 -4.31
N PHE A 138 -8.60 19.52 -4.40
CA PHE A 138 -8.78 20.49 -3.34
C PHE A 138 -10.09 20.30 -2.56
N THR A 139 -10.25 19.22 -1.80
CA THR A 139 -11.26 19.04 -0.74
C THR A 139 -10.89 17.84 0.13
N SER A 140 -10.40 18.14 1.33
CA SER A 140 -10.54 17.37 2.57
C SER A 140 -10.87 15.87 2.44
N ARG A 141 -9.87 15.02 2.68
CA ARG A 141 -9.88 14.02 3.77
C ARG A 141 -8.47 13.48 3.98
N ASN A 142 -8.04 13.48 5.24
CA ASN A 142 -6.82 12.85 5.70
C ASN A 142 -6.97 11.33 5.52
N SER A 143 -6.66 10.82 4.35
CA SER A 143 -6.57 9.39 4.14
C SER A 143 -5.10 9.00 4.22
N LYS A 144 -4.80 8.02 5.08
CA LYS A 144 -3.45 7.52 5.33
C LYS A 144 -3.34 6.15 4.66
N PHE A 145 -2.37 5.98 3.76
CA PHE A 145 -2.33 4.81 2.87
C PHE A 145 -1.08 3.96 3.03
N ILE A 146 -1.19 2.65 2.73
CA ILE A 146 -0.17 1.61 2.98
C ILE A 146 -0.14 0.61 1.83
N LEU A 147 1.06 0.24 1.37
CA LEU A 147 1.35 -0.90 0.49
C LEU A 147 2.14 -1.98 1.25
N ILE A 148 2.26 -3.18 0.70
CA ILE A 148 2.34 -4.46 1.42
C ILE A 148 3.57 -5.25 0.96
N GLY A 149 4.47 -5.57 1.90
CA GLY A 149 5.61 -6.50 1.77
C GLY A 149 6.57 -6.47 2.96
#